data_AF-A0A2D6ST69-F1
#
_entry.id   AF-A0A2D6ST69-F1
#
_cell.length_a   1.000
_cell.length_b   1.000
_cell.length_c   1.000
_cell.angle_alpha   90.00
_cell.angle_beta   90.00
_cell.angle_gamma   90.00
#
_symmetry.space_group_name_H-M   'P 1'
#
loop_
_entity.id
_entity.type
_entity.pdbx_description
1 polymer ?
#
loop_
_entity_poly.entity_id
_entity_poly.type
_entity_poly.pdbx_seq_one_letter_code
_entity_poly.pdbx_strand_id
1 'polypeptide(L)' 'MSRFQGCLKPRCSINGCRTVAWVRFKLMVELDDLSKDPGEAKDVAGDHPEIVARMTTILKSAREPTETFPFRTLD' A
#
# COMPACT_ATOMS: atom_id res chain seq x y z
N MET A 1 -35.41 46.78 9.82
CA MET A 1 -34.27 45.83 9.88
C MET A 1 -34.90 44.44 9.90
N SER A 2 -35.19 43.82 8.74
CA SER A 2 -34.33 42.82 8.07
C SER A 2 -33.74 41.82 9.08
N ARG A 3 -33.80 40.49 8.95
CA ARG A 3 -34.19 39.54 7.89
C ARG A 3 -33.68 38.20 8.52
N PHE A 4 -34.38 37.09 8.63
CA PHE A 4 -34.62 36.10 7.58
C PHE A 4 -35.33 34.90 8.21
N GLN A 5 -36.36 34.42 7.52
CA GLN A 5 -36.92 33.09 7.66
C GLN A 5 -35.90 32.03 7.21
N GLY A 6 -35.87 30.90 7.92
CA GLY A 6 -35.72 29.53 7.40
C GLY A 6 -34.52 29.16 6.53
N CYS A 7 -33.84 28.08 6.92
CA CYS A 7 -33.65 26.96 5.99
C CYS A 7 -33.41 25.66 6.76
N LEU A 8 -34.39 24.75 6.68
CA LEU A 8 -34.20 23.33 6.99
C LEU A 8 -33.08 22.76 6.09
N LYS A 9 -32.21 21.96 6.70
CA LYS A 9 -31.37 20.89 6.13
C LYS A 9 -31.20 20.87 4.60
N PRO A 10 -29.96 20.95 4.06
CA PRO A 10 -29.69 20.37 2.76
C PRO A 10 -29.83 18.85 2.86
N ARG A 11 -31.00 18.38 2.43
CA ARG A 11 -31.30 17.01 2.07
C ARG A 11 -30.47 16.69 0.83
N CYS A 12 -29.26 16.16 0.99
CA CYS A 12 -28.57 15.50 -0.13
C CYS A 12 -29.19 14.10 -0.27
N SER A 13 -30.23 14.06 -1.09
CA SER A 13 -30.85 12.85 -1.61
C SER A 13 -30.11 12.48 -2.89
N ILE A 14 -29.31 11.42 -2.85
CA ILE A 14 -29.18 10.48 -3.96
C ILE A 14 -28.53 9.20 -3.45
N ASN A 15 -29.25 8.10 -3.62
CA ASN A 15 -28.83 6.76 -3.33
C ASN A 15 -27.44 6.46 -3.94
N GLY A 16 -26.58 5.82 -3.14
CA GLY A 16 -25.41 5.12 -3.67
C GLY A 16 -24.05 5.73 -3.35
N CYS A 17 -23.79 6.17 -2.12
CA CYS A 17 -22.41 6.20 -1.65
C CYS A 17 -21.97 4.75 -1.35
N ARG A 18 -21.70 4.00 -2.42
CA ARG A 18 -21.05 2.69 -2.33
C ARG A 18 -19.58 2.99 -2.04
N THR A 19 -19.21 3.07 -0.77
CA THR A 19 -17.81 3.00 -0.37
C THR A 19 -17.27 1.67 -0.85
N VAL A 20 -16.69 1.65 -2.04
CA VAL A 20 -15.73 0.62 -2.39
C VAL A 20 -14.64 0.74 -1.34
N ALA A 21 -14.60 -0.24 -0.42
CA ALA A 21 -13.49 -0.37 0.49
C ALA A 21 -12.26 -0.59 -0.39
N TRP A 22 -11.46 0.45 -0.55
CA TRP A 22 -10.19 0.36 -1.24
C TRP A 22 -9.36 -0.69 -0.50
N VAL A 23 -9.23 -1.89 -1.05
CA VAL A 23 -8.31 -2.90 -0.54
C VAL A 23 -6.91 -2.34 -0.76
N ARG A 24 -6.37 -1.71 0.27
CA ARG A 24 -5.01 -1.20 0.26
C ARG A 24 -4.11 -2.42 0.36
N PHE A 25 -3.65 -2.91 -0.79
CA PHE A 25 -2.62 -3.95 -0.86
C PHE A 25 -1.37 -3.42 -0.15
N LYS A 26 -1.18 -3.85 1.09
CA LYS A 26 0.05 -3.63 1.84
C LYS A 26 1.04 -4.65 1.30
N LEU A 27 2.00 -4.20 0.51
CA LEU A 27 3.15 -5.04 0.13
C LEU A 27 3.85 -5.47 1.43
N MET A 28 3.71 -6.75 1.78
CA MET A 28 4.42 -7.38 2.89
C MET A 28 5.77 -7.86 2.34
N VAL A 29 6.83 -7.60 3.10
CA VAL A 29 8.17 -8.08 2.80
C VAL A 29 8.35 -9.37 3.59
N GLU A 30 8.63 -10.45 2.87
CA GLU A 30 8.91 -11.77 3.43
C GLU A 30 10.43 -11.95 3.60
N LEU A 31 10.84 -12.82 4.52
CA LEU A 31 12.25 -13.10 4.80
C LEU A 31 12.43 -14.60 4.96
N ASP A 32 13.31 -15.18 4.14
CA ASP A 32 13.60 -16.61 4.11
C ASP A 32 15.06 -16.92 4.45
N ASP A 33 15.29 -18.01 5.17
CA ASP A 33 16.63 -18.55 5.46
C ASP A 33 16.99 -19.63 4.44
N LEU A 34 17.58 -19.23 3.32
CA LEU A 34 17.96 -20.12 2.22
C LEU A 34 18.92 -21.25 2.62
N SER A 35 19.62 -21.14 3.75
CA SER A 35 20.50 -22.20 4.24
C SER A 35 19.73 -23.38 4.83
N LYS A 36 18.56 -23.12 5.41
CA LYS A 36 17.68 -24.12 6.03
C LYS A 36 16.46 -24.46 5.19
N ASP A 37 16.03 -23.52 4.36
CA ASP A 37 14.85 -23.63 3.51
C ASP A 37 15.13 -23.11 2.09
N PRO A 38 15.80 -23.91 1.26
CA PRO A 38 16.04 -23.55 -0.14
C PRO A 38 14.76 -23.54 -0.99
N GLY A 39 13.64 -24.04 -0.45
CA GLY A 39 12.35 -24.09 -1.13
C GLY A 39 11.46 -22.87 -0.84
N GLU A 40 11.92 -21.92 -0.02
CA GLU A 40 11.19 -20.68 0.32
C GLU A 40 9.76 -20.98 0.84
N ALA A 41 9.64 -22.03 1.67
CA ALA A 41 8.36 -22.49 2.20
C ALA A 41 7.98 -21.81 3.52
N LYS A 42 8.95 -21.21 4.23
CA LYS A 42 8.77 -20.65 5.56
C LYS A 42 9.28 -19.21 5.69
N ASP A 43 8.32 -18.29 5.67
CA ASP A 43 8.54 -16.89 6.06
C ASP A 43 8.89 -16.78 7.55
N VAL A 44 10.04 -16.13 7.83
CA VAL A 44 10.53 -15.78 9.17
C VAL A 44 10.61 -14.26 9.39
N ALA A 45 9.98 -13.45 8.53
CA ALA A 45 9.98 -11.99 8.65
C ALA A 45 9.45 -11.49 9.99
N GLY A 46 8.44 -12.16 10.54
CA GLY A 46 7.85 -11.83 11.84
C GLY A 46 8.83 -11.99 13.02
N ASP A 47 9.79 -12.91 12.89
CA ASP A 47 10.78 -13.20 13.92
C ASP A 47 11.99 -12.25 13.86
N HIS A 48 12.20 -11.57 12.72
CA HIS A 48 13.36 -10.72 12.45
C HIS A 48 13.00 -9.33 11.87
N PRO A 49 12.22 -8.51 12.60
CA PRO A 49 11.72 -7.22 12.10
C PRO A 49 12.84 -6.22 11.76
N GLU A 50 13.99 -6.29 12.44
CA GLU A 50 15.16 -5.44 12.19
C GLU A 50 15.80 -5.71 10.83
N ILE A 51 15.85 -6.98 10.41
CA ILE A 51 16.41 -7.37 9.11
C ILE A 51 15.47 -6.90 8.01
N VAL A 52 14.17 -7.12 8.17
CA VAL A 52 13.12 -6.67 7.25
C VAL A 52 13.19 -5.14 7.06
N ALA A 53 13.38 -4.37 8.13
CA ALA A 53 13.49 -2.91 8.05
C ALA A 53 14.74 -2.45 7.27
N ARG A 54 15.88 -3.10 7.50
CA ARG A 54 17.12 -2.81 6.76
C ARG A 54 16.98 -3.19 5.28
N MET A 55 16.42 -4.35 4.99
CA MET A 55 16.19 -4.82 3.63
C MET A 55 15.22 -3.90 2.89
N THR A 56 14.14 -3.48 3.54
CA THR A 56 13.18 -2.52 2.98
C THR A 56 13.84 -1.20 2.61
N THR A 57 14.78 -0.72 3.44
CA THR A 57 15.55 0.49 3.14
C THR A 57 16.41 0.30 1.90
N ILE A 58 17.14 -0.82 1.81
CA ILE A 58 18.01 -1.15 0.68
C ILE A 58 17.18 -1.28 -0.60
N LEU A 59 16.06 -2.00 -0.59
CA LEU A 59 15.18 -2.19 -1.75
C LEU A 59 14.68 -0.86 -2.31
N LYS A 60 14.35 0.09 -1.43
CA LYS A 60 13.91 1.44 -1.83
C LYS A 60 15.04 2.26 -2.43
N SER A 61 16.25 2.19 -1.87
CA SER A 61 17.39 2.96 -2.35
C SER A 61 18.08 2.37 -3.57
N ALA A 62 18.04 1.05 -3.75
CA ALA A 62 18.72 0.37 -4.85
C ALA A 62 17.97 0.46 -6.18
N ARG A 63 16.70 0.88 -6.15
CA ARG A 63 15.90 1.03 -7.36
C ARG A 63 16.34 2.28 -8.13
N GLU A 64 17.14 2.06 -9.17
CA GLU A 64 17.56 3.10 -10.11
C GLU A 64 16.95 2.86 -11.50
N PRO A 65 16.41 3.90 -12.16
CA PRO A 65 16.00 3.81 -13.55
C PRO A 65 17.22 3.56 -14.44
N THR A 66 17.07 2.70 -15.45
CA THR A 66 18.14 2.40 -16.41
C THR A 66 17.65 2.57 -17.84
N GLU A 67 18.41 3.34 -18.63
CA GLU A 67 18.16 3.57 -20.05
C GLU A 67 18.41 2.32 -20.90
N THR A 68 19.29 1.42 -20.43
CA THR A 68 19.61 0.16 -21.14
C THR A 68 18.50 -0.87 -21.00
N PHE A 69 17.70 -0.80 -19.93
CA PHE A 69 16.57 -1.69 -19.71
C PHE A 69 15.37 -0.92 -19.14
N PRO A 70 14.69 -0.11 -19.96
CA PRO A 70 13.57 0.69 -19.50
C PRO A 70 12.38 -0.21 -19.18
N PHE A 71 11.97 -0.27 -17.92
CA PHE A 71 10.71 -0.89 -17.53
C PHE A 71 9.54 -0.02 -18.01
N ARG A 72 8.66 -0.60 -18.82
CA ARG A 72 7.39 0.06 -19.19
C ARG A 72 6.49 0.14 -17.96
N THR A 73 5.82 1.28 -17.77
CA THR A 73 4.71 1.37 -16.82
C THR A 73 3.54 0.58 -17.39
N LEU A 74 2.98 -0.36 -16.60
CA LEU A 74 1.75 -1.07 -16.95
C LEU A 74 0.59 -0.06 -16.94
N ASP A 75 -0.22 -0.06 -18.00
CA ASP A 75 -1.39 0.79 -18.23
C ASP A 75 -2.67 0.26 -17.53
#